data_AF-A0A3P1X8I1-F1
#
_entry.id   AF-A0A3P1X8I1-F1
#
_cell.length_a   1.000
_cell.length_b   1.000
_cell.length_c   1.000
_cell.angle_alpha   90.00
_cell.angle_beta   90.00
_cell.angle_gamma   90.00
#
_symmetry.space_group_name_H-M   'P 1'
#
loop_
_entity.id
_entity.type
_entity.pdbx_description
1 polymer ?
#
loop_
_entity_poly.entity_id
_entity_poly.type
_entity_poly.pdbx_seq_one_letter_code
_entity_poly.pdbx_strand_id
1 'polypeptide(L)'
;VVGTMTDRTNTRWGKYRPWLLFMSIPFGISIWLMFTTPNTDYSVKLLWAWATYVLLTLTYTLIAIPYVSLISVITDDPQERLSANGYRFVMTKIAMFAVTIIVPLSAMYLGKNNVQLGYQIAMGAMGILATCLCLYCFFSVRE
;
A
#
# COMPACT_ATOMS: atom_id res chain seq x y z
N VAL A 1 -12.56 11.82 -8.54
CA VAL A 1 -11.45 12.80 -8.42
C VAL A 1 -10.09 12.18 -8.72
N VAL A 2 -9.72 11.05 -8.08
CA VAL A 2 -8.43 10.39 -8.35
C VAL A 2 -8.33 9.85 -9.78
N GLY A 3 -9.39 9.19 -10.28
CA GLY A 3 -9.45 8.70 -11.67
C GLY A 3 -9.24 9.82 -12.71
N THR A 4 -9.83 11.00 -12.49
CA THR A 4 -9.64 12.19 -13.34
C THR A 4 -8.25 12.82 -13.22
N MET A 5 -7.53 12.62 -12.11
CA MET A 5 -6.13 13.05 -11.97
C MET A 5 -5.19 12.11 -12.71
N THR A 6 -5.37 10.79 -12.58
CA THR A 6 -4.58 9.79 -13.31
C THR A 6 -4.76 9.91 -14.83
N ASP A 7 -5.96 10.28 -15.29
CA ASP A 7 -6.25 10.41 -16.72
C ASP A 7 -5.59 11.64 -17.37
N ARG A 8 -5.26 12.66 -16.56
CA ARG A 8 -4.56 13.89 -17.00
C ARG A 8 -3.04 13.80 -16.93
N THR A 9 -2.48 12.83 -16.20
CA THR A 9 -1.02 12.61 -16.14
C THR A 9 -0.52 11.92 -17.40
N ASN A 10 0.04 12.67 -18.33
CA ASN A 10 0.74 12.13 -19.49
C ASN A 10 2.24 12.32 -19.31
N THR A 11 2.97 11.25 -18.95
CA THR A 11 4.42 11.32 -18.72
C THR A 11 5.15 10.32 -19.61
N ARG A 12 6.48 10.52 -19.76
CA ARG A 12 7.35 9.66 -20.57
C ARG A 12 7.37 8.17 -20.17
N TRP A 13 6.86 7.82 -18.99
CA TRP A 13 6.83 6.44 -18.48
C TRP A 13 5.44 5.80 -18.52
N GLY A 14 4.44 6.45 -19.13
CA GLY A 14 3.06 5.97 -19.17
C GLY A 14 2.11 6.81 -18.29
N LYS A 15 0.84 6.40 -18.25
CA LYS A 15 -0.23 7.12 -17.51
C LYS A 15 -0.27 6.71 -16.04
N TYR A 16 -0.06 5.42 -15.74
CA TYR A 16 -0.30 4.86 -14.40
C TYR A 16 0.99 4.52 -13.64
N ARG A 17 2.08 4.27 -14.35
CA ARG A 17 3.42 3.99 -13.79
C ARG A 17 3.97 5.04 -12.81
N PRO A 18 4.01 6.35 -13.14
CA PRO A 18 4.59 7.36 -12.24
C PRO A 18 3.83 7.46 -10.92
N TRP A 19 2.51 7.25 -10.96
CA TRP A 19 1.66 7.26 -9.76
C TRP A 19 2.07 6.17 -8.77
N LEU A 20 2.39 4.96 -9.24
CA LEU A 20 2.89 3.89 -8.38
C LEU A 20 4.22 4.26 -7.72
N LEU A 21 5.15 4.89 -8.46
CA LEU A 21 6.45 5.30 -7.93
C LEU A 21 6.32 6.44 -6.90
N PHE A 22 5.63 7.52 -7.27
CA PHE A 22 5.49 8.70 -6.42
C PHE A 22 4.62 8.45 -5.20
N MET A 23 3.63 7.56 -5.28
CA MET A 23 2.73 7.27 -4.16
C MET A 23 3.18 6.11 -3.28
N SER A 24 4.07 5.24 -3.76
CA SER A 24 4.64 4.16 -2.95
C SER A 24 5.40 4.68 -1.74
N ILE A 25 6.17 5.76 -1.90
CA ILE A 25 6.96 6.38 -0.83
C ILE A 25 6.05 6.94 0.28
N PRO A 26 5.07 7.83 0.00
CA PRO A 26 4.18 8.35 1.02
C PRO A 26 3.28 7.26 1.61
N PHE A 27 2.95 6.18 0.89
CA PHE A 27 2.22 5.03 1.44
C PHE A 27 3.04 4.28 2.51
N GLY A 28 4.30 3.94 2.23
CA GLY A 28 5.18 3.30 3.22
C GLY A 28 5.41 4.17 4.46
N ILE A 29 5.59 5.47 4.26
CA ILE A 29 5.70 6.46 5.32
C ILE A 29 4.39 6.54 6.14
N SER A 30 3.23 6.53 5.49
CA SER A 30 1.92 6.56 6.18
C SER A 30 1.71 5.37 7.11
N ILE A 31 2.08 4.16 6.65
CA ILE A 31 1.98 2.94 7.46
C ILE A 31 2.85 3.07 8.70
N TRP A 32 4.09 3.54 8.54
CA TRP A 32 4.99 3.74 9.66
C TRP A 32 4.49 4.81 10.64
N LEU A 33 3.98 5.94 10.13
CA LEU A 33 3.41 7.01 10.95
C LEU A 33 2.15 6.59 11.71
N MET A 34 1.27 5.80 11.09
CA MET A 34 0.03 5.33 11.73
C MET A 34 0.32 4.42 12.93
N PHE A 35 1.39 3.63 12.87
CA PHE A 35 1.81 2.80 14.01
C PHE A 35 2.74 3.54 14.98
N THR A 36 3.34 4.65 14.56
CA THR A 36 4.10 5.54 15.46
C THR A 36 3.14 6.40 16.26
N THR A 37 2.72 5.92 17.44
CA THR A 37 1.89 6.70 18.37
C THR A 37 2.79 7.55 19.29
N PRO A 38 2.79 8.89 19.16
CA PRO A 38 3.46 9.74 20.14
C PRO A 38 2.76 9.62 21.50
N ASN A 39 3.54 9.40 22.56
CA ASN A 39 3.04 9.28 23.95
C ASN A 39 2.74 10.66 24.57
N THR A 40 1.96 11.48 23.87
CA THR A 40 1.52 12.82 24.28
C THR A 40 0.07 12.83 24.76
N ASP A 41 -0.41 14.03 25.13
CA ASP A 41 -1.76 14.32 25.58
C ASP A 41 -2.86 13.76 24.64
N TYR A 42 -4.04 13.44 25.20
CA TYR A 42 -5.12 12.72 24.52
C TYR A 42 -5.59 13.44 23.24
N SER A 43 -5.71 14.77 23.30
CA SER A 43 -6.12 15.61 22.16
C SER A 43 -5.12 15.54 20.99
N VAL A 44 -3.82 15.50 21.30
CA VAL A 44 -2.76 15.40 20.28
C VAL A 44 -2.74 14.02 19.64
N LYS A 45 -2.96 12.96 20.44
CA LYS A 45 -3.07 11.58 19.94
C LYS A 45 -4.25 11.41 18.98
N LEU A 46 -5.41 11.98 19.30
CA LEU A 46 -6.59 11.90 18.43
C LEU A 46 -6.34 12.60 17.09
N LEU A 47 -5.77 13.81 17.11
CA LEU A 47 -5.44 14.55 15.89
C LEU A 47 -4.42 13.79 15.04
N TRP A 48 -3.40 13.21 15.66
CA TRP A 48 -2.38 12.41 14.97
C TRP A 48 -2.97 11.17 14.31
N ALA A 49 -3.80 10.41 15.04
CA ALA A 49 -4.47 9.23 14.51
C ALA A 49 -5.36 9.58 13.31
N TRP A 50 -6.09 10.70 13.38
CA TRP A 50 -6.95 11.15 12.28
C TRP A 50 -6.14 11.57 11.05
N ALA A 51 -5.08 12.37 11.24
CA ALA A 51 -4.24 12.84 10.15
C ALA A 51 -3.52 11.69 9.44
N THR A 52 -2.93 10.77 10.20
CA THR A 52 -2.21 9.61 9.63
C THR A 52 -3.14 8.63 8.94
N TYR A 53 -4.35 8.41 9.48
CA TYR A 53 -5.37 7.57 8.85
C TYR A 53 -5.88 8.16 7.53
N VAL A 54 -6.13 9.47 7.48
CA VAL A 54 -6.51 10.16 6.25
C VAL A 54 -5.39 10.06 5.20
N LEU A 55 -4.13 10.27 5.61
CA LEU A 55 -2.98 10.17 4.70
C LEU A 55 -2.81 8.75 4.15
N LEU A 56 -2.96 7.73 4.99
CA LEU A 56 -2.94 6.32 4.58
C LEU A 56 -4.07 6.02 3.58
N THR A 57 -5.29 6.46 3.87
CA THR A 57 -6.45 6.20 3.01
C THR A 57 -6.32 6.89 1.66
N LEU A 58 -5.80 8.13 1.64
CA LEU A 58 -5.52 8.86 0.42
C LEU A 58 -4.46 8.15 -0.42
N THR A 59 -3.30 7.86 0.15
CA THR A 59 -2.20 7.19 -0.57
C THR A 59 -2.59 5.80 -1.07
N TYR A 60 -3.33 5.02 -0.27
CA TYR A 60 -3.89 3.74 -0.70
C TYR A 60 -4.79 3.87 -1.92
N THR A 61 -5.72 4.84 -1.91
CA THR A 61 -6.66 5.05 -3.02
C THR A 61 -5.92 5.47 -4.30
N LEU A 62 -4.89 6.29 -4.16
CA LEU A 62 -4.04 6.78 -5.23
C LEU A 62 -3.20 5.66 -5.89
N ILE A 63 -2.91 4.57 -5.18
CA ILE A 63 -2.23 3.37 -5.72
C ILE A 63 -3.26 2.37 -6.26
N ALA A 64 -4.35 2.15 -5.55
CA ALA A 64 -5.33 1.12 -5.87
C ALA A 64 -6.03 1.37 -7.22
N ILE A 65 -6.39 2.63 -7.51
CA ILE A 65 -7.05 3.00 -8.77
C ILE A 65 -6.18 2.72 -9.99
N PRO A 66 -4.96 3.29 -10.13
CA PRO A 66 -4.09 2.99 -11.28
C PRO A 66 -3.78 1.50 -11.38
N TYR A 67 -3.63 0.80 -10.25
CA TYR A 67 -3.36 -0.65 -10.25
C TYR A 67 -4.52 -1.49 -10.80
N VAL A 68 -5.77 -1.10 -10.56
CA VAL A 68 -6.95 -1.77 -11.17
C VAL A 68 -7.10 -1.37 -12.64
N SER A 69 -6.89 -0.10 -12.97
CA SER A 69 -7.00 0.41 -14.34
C SER A 69 -5.94 -0.16 -15.28
N LEU A 70 -4.73 -0.45 -14.79
CA LEU A 70 -3.64 -0.99 -15.59
C LEU A 70 -3.98 -2.36 -16.22
N ILE A 71 -4.64 -3.24 -15.47
CA ILE A 71 -5.08 -4.56 -15.96
C ILE A 71 -6.06 -4.43 -17.12
N SER A 72 -6.86 -3.37 -17.14
CA SER A 72 -7.81 -3.11 -18.21
C SER A 72 -7.21 -2.53 -19.49
N VAL A 73 -5.95 -2.07 -19.44
CA VAL A 73 -5.24 -1.50 -20.59
C VAL A 73 -4.32 -2.53 -21.26
N ILE A 74 -3.86 -3.55 -20.52
CA ILE A 74 -2.91 -4.56 -21.03
C ILE A 74 -3.58 -5.59 -21.96
N THR A 75 -4.86 -5.88 -21.77
CA THR A 75 -5.61 -6.92 -22.52
C THR A 75 -6.98 -6.38 -22.90
N ASP A 76 -7.34 -6.48 -24.18
CA ASP A 76 -8.67 -6.14 -24.72
C ASP A 76 -9.67 -7.31 -24.61
N ASP A 77 -9.20 -8.55 -24.43
CA ASP A 77 -10.06 -9.73 -24.33
C ASP A 77 -10.76 -9.80 -22.95
N PRO A 78 -12.10 -9.79 -22.89
CA PRO A 78 -12.84 -9.92 -21.64
C PRO A 78 -12.51 -11.19 -20.85
N GLN A 79 -12.19 -12.30 -21.52
CA GLN A 79 -11.97 -13.60 -20.90
C GLN A 79 -10.58 -13.69 -20.24
N GLU A 80 -9.56 -13.13 -20.88
CA GLU A 80 -8.24 -12.95 -20.27
C GLU A 80 -8.29 -11.97 -19.10
N ARG A 81 -9.06 -10.87 -19.23
CA ARG A 81 -9.23 -9.89 -18.15
C ARG A 81 -9.93 -10.48 -16.92
N LEU A 82 -10.89 -11.38 -17.13
CA LEU A 82 -11.56 -12.11 -16.05
C LEU A 82 -10.58 -13.06 -15.35
N SER A 83 -9.79 -13.80 -16.13
CA SER A 83 -8.78 -14.73 -15.63
C SER A 83 -7.68 -14.01 -14.83
N ALA A 84 -7.17 -12.89 -15.35
CA ALA A 84 -6.17 -12.05 -14.66
C ALA A 84 -6.69 -11.50 -13.33
N ASN A 85 -7.94 -11.04 -13.28
CA ASN A 85 -8.57 -10.63 -12.03
C ASN A 85 -8.75 -11.81 -11.06
N GLY A 86 -9.11 -13.00 -11.57
CA GLY A 86 -9.19 -14.22 -10.77
C GLY A 86 -7.87 -14.55 -10.07
N TYR A 87 -6.75 -14.59 -10.82
CA TYR A 87 -5.41 -14.81 -10.25
C TYR A 87 -5.03 -13.73 -9.24
N ARG A 88 -5.32 -12.45 -9.55
CA ARG A 88 -5.06 -11.34 -8.63
C ARG A 88 -5.83 -11.49 -7.31
N PHE A 89 -7.11 -11.83 -7.35
CA PHE A 89 -7.90 -11.99 -6.12
C PHE A 89 -7.36 -13.13 -5.27
N VAL A 90 -7.02 -14.28 -5.88
CA VAL A 90 -6.44 -15.42 -5.17
C VAL A 90 -5.10 -15.02 -4.54
N MET A 91 -4.19 -14.39 -5.29
CA MET A 91 -2.93 -13.89 -4.73
C MET A 91 -3.14 -12.87 -3.61
N THR A 92 -4.10 -11.96 -3.75
CA THR A 92 -4.43 -10.95 -2.72
C THR A 92 -4.94 -11.61 -1.44
N LYS A 93 -5.76 -12.67 -1.55
CA LYS A 93 -6.24 -13.42 -0.40
C LYS A 93 -5.13 -14.19 0.30
N ILE A 94 -4.24 -14.83 -0.45
CA ILE A 94 -3.06 -15.51 0.09
C ILE A 94 -2.16 -14.51 0.82
N ALA A 95 -1.88 -13.36 0.20
CA ALA A 95 -1.09 -12.30 0.82
C ALA A 95 -1.75 -11.77 2.09
N MET A 96 -3.06 -11.50 2.08
CA MET A 96 -3.80 -11.03 3.26
C MET A 96 -3.74 -12.04 4.40
N PHE A 97 -3.88 -13.33 4.09
CA PHE A 97 -3.75 -14.40 5.08
C PHE A 97 -2.33 -14.47 5.66
N ALA A 98 -1.31 -14.43 4.81
CA ALA A 98 0.08 -14.43 5.23
C ALA A 98 0.40 -13.22 6.12
N VAL A 99 -0.04 -12.02 5.76
CA VAL A 99 0.16 -10.80 6.56
C VAL A 99 -0.52 -10.89 7.93
N THR A 100 -1.73 -11.45 7.98
CA THR A 100 -2.48 -11.64 9.24
C THR A 100 -1.73 -12.55 10.22
N ILE A 101 -0.91 -13.47 9.73
CA ILE A 101 -0.10 -14.37 10.56
C ILE A 101 1.28 -13.77 10.85
N ILE A 102 1.97 -13.25 9.84
CA ILE A 102 3.36 -12.77 9.93
C ILE A 102 3.46 -11.52 10.83
N VAL A 103 2.51 -10.59 10.76
CA VAL A 103 2.54 -9.36 11.56
C VAL A 103 2.49 -9.65 13.07
N PRO A 104 1.50 -10.40 13.61
CA PRO A 104 1.49 -10.70 15.04
C PRO A 104 2.63 -11.64 15.46
N LEU A 105 3.07 -12.58 14.61
CA LEU A 105 4.23 -13.43 14.91
C LEU A 105 5.52 -12.62 15.05
N SER A 106 5.78 -11.71 14.10
CA SER A 106 6.94 -10.82 14.16
C SER A 106 6.84 -9.85 15.34
N ALA A 107 5.65 -9.31 15.62
CA ALA A 107 5.43 -8.45 16.78
C ALA A 107 5.67 -9.21 18.12
N MET A 108 5.27 -10.48 18.23
CA MET A 108 5.51 -11.30 19.42
C MET A 108 6.99 -11.68 19.59
N TYR A 109 7.68 -12.04 18.50
CA TYR A 109 9.10 -12.40 18.55
C TYR A 109 10.00 -11.20 18.88
N LEU A 110 9.68 -10.03 18.32
CA LEU A 110 10.47 -8.80 18.52
C LEU A 110 10.08 -8.04 19.78
N GLY A 111 8.83 -8.16 20.21
CA GLY A 111 8.22 -7.36 21.27
C GLY A 111 8.47 -7.82 22.69
N LYS A 112 9.45 -8.69 22.96
CA LYS A 112 9.74 -9.36 24.27
C LYS A 112 9.25 -8.64 25.55
N ASN A 113 9.39 -7.30 25.67
CA ASN A 113 8.92 -6.49 26.80
C ASN A 113 8.03 -5.26 26.45
N ASN A 114 7.74 -4.99 25.17
CA ASN A 114 6.90 -3.85 24.75
C ASN A 114 6.18 -4.17 23.45
N VAL A 115 4.92 -4.62 23.58
CA VAL A 115 4.05 -4.99 22.45
C VAL A 115 3.92 -3.86 21.42
N GLN A 116 3.91 -2.61 21.89
CA GLN A 116 3.75 -1.42 21.04
C GLN A 116 4.95 -1.14 20.13
N LEU A 117 6.19 -1.34 20.64
CA LEU A 117 7.41 -1.25 19.82
C LEU A 117 7.52 -2.44 18.85
N GLY A 118 7.08 -3.63 19.28
CA GLY A 118 7.01 -4.81 18.40
C GLY A 118 6.12 -4.59 17.18
N TYR A 119 4.93 -4.01 17.36
CA TYR A 119 4.05 -3.66 16.26
C TYR A 119 4.59 -2.54 15.36
N GLN A 120 5.25 -1.53 15.93
CA GLN A 120 5.89 -0.46 15.15
C GLN A 120 6.96 -0.99 14.21
N ILE A 121 7.83 -1.88 14.69
CA ILE A 121 8.92 -2.43 13.87
C ILE A 121 8.36 -3.42 12.84
N ALA A 122 7.38 -4.25 13.21
CA ALA A 122 6.72 -5.16 12.28
C ALA A 122 5.99 -4.41 11.15
N MET A 123 5.23 -3.37 11.48
CA MET A 123 4.53 -2.55 10.49
C MET A 123 5.47 -1.67 9.68
N GLY A 124 6.57 -1.19 10.27
CA GLY A 124 7.65 -0.51 9.54
C GLY A 124 8.32 -1.43 8.51
N ALA A 125 8.65 -2.66 8.90
CA ALA A 125 9.18 -3.67 7.98
C ALA A 125 8.19 -3.99 6.85
N MET A 126 6.89 -4.12 7.18
CA MET A 126 5.85 -4.31 6.17
C MET A 126 5.67 -3.09 5.25
N GLY A 127 5.78 -1.87 5.77
CA GLY A 127 5.74 -0.64 4.98
C GLY A 127 6.92 -0.54 4.01
N ILE A 128 8.12 -0.93 4.44
CA ILE A 128 9.31 -1.04 3.57
C ILE A 128 9.09 -2.10 2.50
N LEU A 129 8.60 -3.29 2.89
CA LEU A 129 8.34 -4.40 1.98
C LEU A 129 7.27 -4.03 0.94
N ALA A 130 6.19 -3.36 1.36
CA ALA A 130 5.16 -2.81 0.47
C ALA A 130 5.73 -1.76 -0.49
N THR A 131 6.63 -0.89 -0.01
CA THR A 131 7.30 0.10 -0.85
C THR A 131 8.19 -0.58 -1.90
N CYS A 132 9.00 -1.56 -1.49
CA CYS A 132 9.83 -2.35 -2.39
C CYS A 132 9.00 -3.12 -3.42
N LEU A 133 7.86 -3.70 -3.03
CA LEU A 133 6.95 -4.39 -3.94
C LEU A 133 6.31 -3.43 -4.95
N CYS A 134 5.90 -2.24 -4.52
CA CYS A 134 5.36 -1.23 -5.43
C CYS A 134 6.42 -0.74 -6.43
N LEU A 135 7.67 -0.55 -5.97
CA LEU A 135 8.81 -0.25 -6.85
C LEU A 135 9.08 -1.40 -7.83
N TYR A 136 9.07 -2.65 -7.36
CA TYR A 136 9.21 -3.82 -8.23
C TYR A 136 8.08 -3.90 -9.27
N CYS A 137 6.84 -3.61 -8.86
CA CYS A 137 5.69 -3.57 -9.75
C CYS A 137 5.85 -2.50 -10.84
N PHE A 138 6.40 -1.33 -10.51
CA PHE A 138 6.75 -0.30 -11.48
C PHE A 138 7.78 -0.78 -12.52
N PHE A 139 8.83 -1.49 -12.09
CA PHE A 139 9.84 -2.02 -13.02
C PHE A 139 9.31 -3.17 -13.87
N SER A 140 8.49 -4.05 -13.29
CA SER A 140 7.99 -5.27 -13.92
C SER A 140 6.89 -5.02 -14.94
N VAL A 141 5.91 -4.15 -14.64
CA VAL A 141 4.78 -3.92 -15.54
C VAL A 141 5.18 -2.93 -16.61
N ARG A 142 5.46 -3.36 -17.85
CA ARG A 142 5.53 -2.46 -19.01
C ARG A 142 4.13 -2.26 -19.59
N GLU A 143 3.66 -1.00 -19.55
CA GLU A 143 2.63 -0.50 -20.46
C GLU A 143 3.18 -0.48 -21.90
#